data_AF-A0A2S6ID35-F1
#
_entry.id   AF-A0A2S6ID35-F1
#
_cell.length_a   1.000
_cell.length_b   1.000
_cell.length_c   1.000
_cell.angle_alpha   90.00
_cell.angle_beta   90.00
_cell.angle_gamma   90.00
#
_symmetry.space_group_name_H-M   'P 1'
#
loop_
_entity.id
_entity.type
_entity.pdbx_description
1 polymer ?
#
loop_
_entity_poly.entity_id
_entity_poly.type
_entity_poly.pdbx_seq_one_letter_code
_entity_poly.pdbx_strand_id
1 'polypeptide(L)'
;MAARRRPPSFAEVVEAVKAAPADPPPFDLLGPGGRGFRLVTKGVSAEDAFVVAQGGAILGWDACGCNGDCGYRWFDEADVARMVAAGRPKILHKRNWDGAITHLRSDDGGSLLLVKSPVRWGEHLD
;
A
#
# COMPACT_ATOMS: atom_id res chain seq x y z
N MET A 1 49.15 -24.21 7.83
CA MET A 1 48.30 -25.40 7.59
C MET A 1 46.85 -24.97 7.77
N ALA A 2 46.03 -25.05 6.72
CA ALA A 2 44.61 -24.66 6.81
C ALA A 2 43.79 -25.80 7.39
N ALA A 3 43.09 -25.56 8.51
CA ALA A 3 42.22 -26.56 9.12
C ALA A 3 41.04 -26.88 8.18
N ARG A 4 40.88 -28.15 7.81
CA ARG A 4 39.70 -28.64 7.07
C ARG A 4 38.47 -28.47 7.96
N ARG A 5 37.54 -27.59 7.57
CA ARG A 5 36.23 -27.50 8.20
C ARG A 5 35.50 -28.83 8.01
N ARG A 6 35.02 -29.42 9.12
CA ARG A 6 34.16 -30.60 9.09
C ARG A 6 32.79 -30.21 8.48
N PRO A 7 32.18 -31.09 7.67
CA PRO A 7 30.82 -30.87 7.21
C PRO A 7 29.84 -30.90 8.39
N PRO A 8 28.74 -30.13 8.32
CA PRO A 8 27.73 -30.12 9.37
C PRO A 8 27.08 -31.49 9.52
N SER A 9 26.78 -31.85 10.76
CA SER A 9 26.02 -33.05 11.10
C SER A 9 24.56 -32.93 10.68
N PHE A 10 23.88 -34.06 10.53
CA PHE A 10 22.45 -34.09 10.24
C PHE A 10 21.62 -33.33 11.29
N ALA A 11 22.01 -33.40 12.57
CA ALA A 11 21.37 -32.65 13.64
C ALA A 11 21.51 -31.13 13.45
N GLU A 12 22.69 -30.64 13.06
CA GLU A 12 22.90 -29.22 12.76
C GLU A 12 22.12 -28.76 11.53
N VAL A 13 21.99 -29.62 10.52
CA VAL A 13 21.14 -29.34 9.34
C VAL A 13 19.66 -29.30 9.74
N VAL A 14 19.20 -30.24 10.58
CA VAL A 14 17.80 -30.28 11.04
C VAL A 14 17.47 -29.07 11.91
N GLU A 15 18.37 -28.66 12.82
CA GLU A 15 18.15 -27.45 13.63
C GLU A 15 18.16 -26.17 12.76
N ALA A 16 19.02 -26.10 11.75
CA ALA A 16 19.02 -25.00 10.78
C ALA A 16 17.73 -24.96 9.93
N VAL A 17 17.13 -26.11 9.61
CA VAL A 17 15.87 -26.20 8.86
C VAL A 17 14.66 -25.95 9.77
N LYS A 18 14.70 -26.38 11.03
CA LYS A 18 13.66 -26.13 12.04
C LYS A 18 13.61 -24.68 12.50
N ALA A 19 14.72 -23.95 12.39
CA ALA A 19 14.74 -22.49 12.44
C ALA A 19 14.09 -21.91 11.17
N ALA A 20 12.83 -22.32 10.93
CA ALA A 20 12.03 -21.84 9.82
C ALA A 20 12.09 -20.31 9.83
N PRO A 21 12.31 -19.68 8.66
CA PRO A 21 12.21 -18.24 8.58
C PRO A 21 10.85 -17.83 9.15
N ALA A 22 10.84 -16.86 10.05
CA ALA A 22 9.61 -16.34 10.62
C ALA A 22 8.64 -16.00 9.48
N ASP A 23 7.36 -16.30 9.67
CA ASP A 23 6.34 -15.93 8.70
C ASP A 23 6.48 -14.43 8.39
N PRO A 24 6.40 -14.02 7.11
CA PRO A 24 6.47 -12.62 6.78
C PRO A 24 5.36 -11.89 7.53
N PRO A 25 5.62 -10.66 8.01
CA PRO A 25 4.62 -9.90 8.74
C PRO A 25 3.35 -9.76 7.87
N PRO A 26 2.16 -9.79 8.50
CA PRO A 26 0.90 -9.64 7.80
C PRO A 26 0.88 -8.32 7.03
N PHE A 27 0.13 -8.29 5.93
CA PHE A 27 -0.06 -7.08 5.16
C PHE A 27 -0.86 -6.05 5.95
N ASP A 28 -0.54 -4.76 5.77
CA ASP A 28 -1.27 -3.66 6.41
C ASP A 28 -2.67 -3.51 5.82
N LEU A 29 -2.84 -3.87 4.54
CA LEU A 29 -4.11 -3.77 3.83
C LEU A 29 -4.20 -4.86 2.75
N LEU A 30 -5.40 -5.41 2.58
CA LEU A 30 -5.75 -6.24 1.44
C LEU A 30 -6.49 -5.38 0.40
N GLY A 31 -5.90 -5.28 -0.79
CA GLY A 31 -6.46 -4.61 -1.94
C GLY A 31 -7.43 -5.49 -2.75
N PRO A 32 -7.85 -5.02 -3.93
CA PRO A 32 -8.74 -5.79 -4.80
C PRO A 32 -8.13 -7.15 -5.17
N GLY A 33 -8.95 -8.19 -5.18
CA GLY A 33 -8.51 -9.56 -5.45
C GLY A 33 -7.67 -10.21 -4.34
N GLY A 34 -7.62 -9.62 -3.14
CA GLY A 34 -6.86 -10.16 -2.00
C GLY A 34 -5.37 -9.88 -2.05
N ARG A 35 -4.91 -8.98 -2.94
CA ARG A 35 -3.51 -8.59 -3.03
C ARG A 35 -3.09 -7.85 -1.76
N GLY A 36 -2.01 -8.30 -1.13
CA GLY A 36 -1.45 -7.68 0.07
C GLY A 36 -0.63 -6.43 -0.24
N PHE A 37 -0.82 -5.38 0.56
CA PHE A 37 -0.07 -4.14 0.49
C PHE A 37 0.53 -3.79 1.86
N ARG A 38 1.74 -3.23 1.83
CA ARG A 38 2.45 -2.72 3.01
C ARG A 38 2.59 -1.22 2.95
N LEU A 39 2.45 -0.60 4.10
CA LEU A 39 2.57 0.83 4.27
C LEU A 39 3.98 1.30 3.87
N VAL A 40 4.04 2.27 2.97
CA VAL A 40 5.28 2.98 2.64
C VAL A 40 5.30 4.33 3.35
N THR A 41 4.24 5.12 3.22
CA THR A 41 4.18 6.48 3.77
C THR A 41 2.75 6.88 4.08
N LYS A 42 2.51 7.42 5.27
CA LYS A 42 1.24 8.07 5.66
C LYS A 42 1.33 9.57 5.40
N GLY A 43 0.20 10.22 5.14
CA GLY A 43 0.15 11.68 4.98
C GLY A 43 0.88 12.17 3.73
N VAL A 44 0.73 11.42 2.63
CA VAL A 44 1.33 11.73 1.34
C VAL A 44 0.78 13.06 0.83
N SER A 45 1.65 13.93 0.34
CA SER A 45 1.25 15.22 -0.22
C SER A 45 0.43 15.05 -1.50
N ALA A 46 -0.32 16.07 -1.89
CA ALA A 46 -1.06 16.05 -3.14
C ALA A 46 -0.16 15.88 -4.38
N GLU A 47 1.06 16.43 -4.32
CA GLU A 47 2.04 16.33 -5.41
C GLU A 47 2.64 14.93 -5.50
N ASP A 48 3.06 14.35 -4.38
CA ASP A 48 3.62 13.00 -4.36
C ASP A 48 2.56 11.96 -4.74
N ALA A 49 1.33 12.14 -4.26
CA ALA A 49 0.21 11.28 -4.64
C ALA A 49 -0.05 11.32 -6.15
N PHE A 50 0.05 12.51 -6.76
CA PHE A 50 -0.08 12.66 -8.20
C PHE A 50 1.04 11.96 -8.98
N VAL A 51 2.29 12.06 -8.51
CA VAL A 51 3.43 11.35 -9.12
C VAL A 51 3.27 9.83 -9.00
N VAL A 52 2.86 9.33 -7.83
CA VAL A 52 2.61 7.89 -7.62
C VAL A 52 1.47 7.40 -8.52
N ALA A 53 0.40 8.19 -8.66
CA ALA A 53 -0.71 7.87 -9.55
C ALA A 53 -0.30 7.86 -11.03
N GLN A 54 0.55 8.80 -11.47
CA GLN A 54 1.13 8.77 -12.82
C GLN A 54 1.96 7.50 -13.09
N GLY A 55 2.56 6.93 -12.04
CA GLY A 55 3.30 5.67 -12.11
C GLY A 55 2.44 4.41 -12.24
N GLY A 56 1.11 4.54 -12.41
CA GLY A 56 0.20 3.41 -12.55
C GLY A 56 -0.23 2.81 -11.21
N ALA A 57 -0.42 3.64 -10.18
CA ALA A 57 -0.99 3.15 -8.93
C ALA A 57 -2.48 2.84 -9.07
N ILE A 58 -2.95 1.83 -8.34
CA ILE A 58 -4.38 1.66 -8.07
C ILE A 58 -4.80 2.54 -6.88
N LEU A 59 -6.10 2.76 -6.70
CA LEU A 59 -6.61 3.63 -5.64
C LEU A 59 -7.74 2.97 -4.84
N GLY A 60 -7.65 3.05 -3.52
CA GLY A 60 -8.71 2.70 -2.58
C GLY A 60 -9.27 3.96 -1.95
N TRP A 61 -10.60 4.14 -1.98
CA TRP A 61 -11.28 5.30 -1.44
C TRP A 61 -12.15 4.95 -0.24
N ASP A 62 -11.82 5.55 0.91
CA ASP A 62 -12.65 5.56 2.11
C ASP A 62 -13.53 6.81 2.13
N ALA A 63 -14.71 6.68 1.52
CA ALA A 63 -15.70 7.74 1.44
C ALA A 63 -16.28 8.13 2.82
N CYS A 64 -16.36 7.17 3.75
CA CYS A 64 -16.92 7.37 5.08
C CYS A 64 -15.90 7.98 6.05
N GLY A 65 -14.60 7.78 5.81
CA GLY A 65 -13.54 8.19 6.72
C GLY A 65 -13.36 7.26 7.92
N CYS A 66 -14.01 6.09 7.90
CA CYS A 66 -14.04 5.08 8.95
C CYS A 66 -12.85 4.12 8.91
N ASN A 67 -11.82 4.41 8.11
CA ASN A 67 -10.66 3.55 7.87
C ASN A 67 -11.01 2.16 7.33
N GLY A 68 -12.10 2.05 6.55
CA GLY A 68 -12.47 0.80 5.87
C GLY A 68 -13.54 -0.05 6.56
N ASP A 69 -14.09 0.39 7.70
CA ASP A 69 -15.21 -0.32 8.35
C ASP A 69 -16.42 -0.48 7.41
N CYS A 70 -16.69 0.53 6.56
CA CYS A 70 -17.73 0.47 5.53
C CYS A 70 -17.21 -0.06 4.17
N GLY A 71 -15.99 -0.60 4.15
CA GLY A 71 -15.29 -1.00 2.94
C GLY A 71 -14.65 0.17 2.18
N TYR A 72 -13.84 -0.18 1.18
CA TYR A 72 -13.24 0.78 0.26
C TYR A 72 -13.85 0.65 -1.13
N ARG A 73 -14.01 1.80 -1.81
CA ARG A 73 -14.25 1.81 -3.24
C ARG A 73 -12.93 1.73 -3.98
N TRP A 74 -12.77 0.70 -4.80
CA TRP A 74 -11.54 0.48 -5.55
C TRP A 74 -11.63 1.07 -6.96
N PHE A 75 -10.52 1.63 -7.40
CA PHE A 75 -10.32 2.19 -8.73
C PHE A 75 -9.06 1.57 -9.33
N ASP A 76 -9.19 1.12 -10.57
CA ASP A 76 -8.08 0.52 -11.29
C ASP A 76 -7.13 1.58 -11.90
N GLU A 77 -6.09 1.13 -12.57
CA GLU A 77 -5.11 2.02 -13.20
C GLU A 77 -5.74 2.93 -14.27
N ALA A 78 -6.76 2.45 -14.99
CA ALA A 78 -7.43 3.24 -16.02
C ALA A 78 -8.30 4.33 -15.40
N ASP A 79 -8.99 4.04 -14.30
CA ASP A 79 -9.71 5.02 -13.50
C ASP A 79 -8.76 6.08 -12.93
N VAL A 80 -7.66 5.64 -12.33
CA VAL A 80 -6.64 6.54 -11.77
C VAL A 80 -5.99 7.40 -12.86
N ALA A 81 -5.73 6.86 -14.04
CA ALA A 81 -5.23 7.64 -15.17
C ALA A 81 -6.20 8.78 -15.57
N ARG A 82 -7.52 8.55 -15.50
CA ARG A 82 -8.52 9.61 -15.73
C ARG A 82 -8.50 10.65 -14.62
N MET A 83 -8.31 10.25 -13.36
CA MET A 83 -8.14 11.19 -12.24
C MET A 83 -6.87 12.04 -12.41
N VAL A 84 -5.76 11.43 -12.82
CA VAL A 84 -4.49 12.12 -13.15
C VAL A 84 -4.68 13.11 -14.29
N ALA A 85 -5.42 12.75 -15.34
CA ALA A 85 -5.72 13.67 -16.44
C ALA A 85 -6.53 14.90 -15.98
N ALA A 86 -7.31 14.78 -14.91
CA ALA A 86 -8.03 15.89 -14.29
C ALA A 86 -7.16 16.77 -13.36
N GLY A 87 -5.90 16.39 -13.14
CA GLY A 87 -4.92 17.15 -12.35
C GLY A 87 -4.63 16.55 -10.97
N ARG A 88 -4.03 17.37 -10.10
CA ARG A 88 -3.60 16.96 -8.75
C ARG A 88 -4.82 16.82 -7.82
N PRO A 89 -4.80 15.88 -6.86
CA PRO A 89 -5.82 15.81 -5.82
C PRO A 89 -5.80 17.05 -4.93
N LYS A 90 -6.95 17.39 -4.35
CA LYS A 90 -7.09 18.42 -3.33
C LYS A 90 -7.45 17.76 -2.01
N ILE A 91 -6.50 17.77 -1.09
CA ILE A 91 -6.73 17.31 0.28
C ILE A 91 -7.46 18.43 1.02
N LEU A 92 -8.63 18.12 1.57
CA LEU A 92 -9.48 19.10 2.23
C LEU A 92 -9.48 18.90 3.74
N HIS A 93 -9.93 19.94 4.44
CA HIS A 93 -10.12 19.95 5.87
C HIS A 93 -11.60 20.18 6.17
N LYS A 94 -12.22 19.29 6.95
CA LYS A 94 -13.58 19.46 7.50
C LYS A 94 -13.48 19.65 9.01
N ARG A 95 -14.54 20.22 9.61
CA ARG A 95 -14.55 20.64 11.03
C ARG A 95 -14.06 19.58 12.02
N ASN A 96 -14.30 18.29 11.73
CA ASN A 96 -14.03 17.19 12.65
C ASN A 96 -13.01 16.16 12.13
N TRP A 97 -12.54 16.28 10.89
CA TRP A 97 -11.53 15.37 10.33
C TRP A 97 -10.89 15.94 9.06
N ASP A 98 -9.67 15.48 8.80
CA ASP A 98 -8.86 15.87 7.66
C ASP A 98 -8.82 14.76 6.61
N GLY A 99 -8.76 15.16 5.35
CA GLY A 99 -8.47 14.23 4.26
C GLY A 99 -7.04 13.73 4.40
N ALA A 100 -6.82 12.48 4.00
CA ALA A 100 -5.49 11.91 4.04
C ALA A 100 -5.25 11.00 2.84
N ILE A 101 -4.01 10.95 2.39
CA ILE A 101 -3.54 10.01 1.38
C ILE A 101 -2.42 9.18 2.01
N THR A 102 -2.48 7.88 1.83
CA THR A 102 -1.47 6.92 2.28
C THR A 102 -0.98 6.14 1.08
N HIS A 103 0.33 6.02 0.94
CA HIS A 103 0.95 5.20 -0.09
C HIS A 103 1.32 3.85 0.52
N LEU A 104 0.89 2.80 -0.16
CA LEU A 104 1.23 1.42 0.13
C LEU A 104 1.83 0.76 -1.11
N ARG A 105 2.59 -0.30 -0.89
CA ARG A 105 3.25 -1.07 -1.95
C ARG A 105 3.09 -2.56 -1.72
N SER A 106 2.84 -3.30 -2.79
CA SER A 106 2.80 -4.77 -2.79
C SER A 106 4.19 -5.35 -3.08
N ASP A 107 4.37 -6.63 -2.80
CA ASP A 107 5.68 -7.30 -2.93
C ASP A 107 6.12 -7.50 -4.39
N ASP A 108 5.17 -7.53 -5.32
CA ASP A 108 5.42 -7.49 -6.77
C ASP A 108 5.76 -6.07 -7.28
N GLY A 109 5.79 -5.07 -6.39
CA GLY A 109 6.21 -3.71 -6.67
C GLY A 109 5.09 -2.74 -7.01
N GLY A 110 3.83 -3.21 -7.09
CA GLY A 110 2.66 -2.39 -7.39
C GLY A 110 2.37 -1.33 -6.32
N SER A 111 1.94 -0.14 -6.75
CA SER A 111 1.59 0.96 -5.83
C SER A 111 0.09 1.05 -5.61
N LEU A 112 -0.30 1.36 -4.37
CA LEU A 112 -1.67 1.66 -3.97
C LEU A 112 -1.71 2.99 -3.24
N LEU A 113 -2.62 3.87 -3.67
CA LEU A 113 -3.00 5.06 -2.92
C LEU A 113 -4.28 4.78 -2.14
N LEU A 114 -4.20 4.74 -0.82
CA LEU A 114 -5.37 4.72 0.05
C LEU A 114 -5.74 6.16 0.41
N VAL A 115 -6.89 6.60 -0.07
CA VAL A 115 -7.37 7.96 0.07
C VAL A 115 -8.55 7.95 1.04
N LYS A 116 -8.51 8.87 2.01
CA LYS A 116 -9.52 9.04 3.06
C LYS A 116 -10.20 10.39 2.91
N SER A 117 -11.53 10.40 2.94
CA SER A 117 -12.32 11.62 2.84
C SER A 117 -12.00 12.64 3.94
N PRO A 118 -12.02 13.96 3.65
CA PRO A 118 -12.34 14.60 2.37
C PRO A 118 -11.12 14.83 1.46
N VAL A 119 -11.17 14.30 0.25
CA VAL A 119 -10.21 14.54 -0.83
C VAL A 119 -10.99 14.61 -2.12
N ARG A 120 -10.74 15.65 -2.92
CA ARG A 120 -11.35 15.80 -4.25
C ARG A 120 -10.33 15.45 -5.31
N TRP A 121 -10.72 14.62 -6.27
CA TRP A 121 -9.85 14.24 -7.38
C TRP A 121 -10.67 13.90 -8.62
N GLY A 122 -10.55 14.76 -9.63
CA GLY A 122 -11.40 14.71 -10.81
C GLY A 122 -12.88 14.69 -10.43
N GLU A 123 -13.65 13.88 -11.16
CA GLU A 123 -15.07 13.62 -10.91
C GLU A 123 -15.34 12.38 -10.04
N HIS A 124 -14.28 11.65 -9.62
CA HIS A 124 -14.42 10.34 -9.00
C HIS A 124 -14.44 10.41 -7.47
N LEU A 125 -13.75 11.39 -6.87
CA LEU A 125 -13.68 11.61 -5.43
C LEU A 125 -14.26 12.97 -5.05
N ASP A 126 -15.12 13.01 -4.02
CA ASP A 126 -15.74 14.23 -3.47
C ASP A 126 -15.72 14.25 -1.93
#